data_AF-A0A8S9QV21-F1
#
_entry.id   AF-A0A8S9QV21-F1
#
_cell.length_a   1.000
_cell.length_b   1.000
_cell.length_c   1.000
_cell.angle_alpha   90.00
_cell.angle_beta   90.00
_cell.angle_gamma   90.00
#
_symmetry.space_group_name_H-M   'P 1'
#
loop_
_entity.id
_entity.type
_entity.pdbx_description
1 polymer ?
#
loop_
_entity_poly.entity_id
_entity_poly.type
_entity_poly.pdbx_seq_one_letter_code
_entity_poly.pdbx_strand_id
1 'polypeptide(L)'
;MKSVYIFIALFIFFLAVLGESPEEIGADEKFKCLEEYGGDVGPTFCNPKFFPTLCRQNCRSFKGAKGGKCVKKHKSKPIKCFCDYCKDD
;
A
#
# COMPACT_ATOMS: atom_id res chain seq x y z
N MET A 1 37.50 21.23 -13.47
CA MET A 1 36.26 21.94 -13.83
C MET A 1 35.38 21.18 -14.82
N LYS A 2 35.87 20.67 -15.97
CA LYS A 2 35.07 19.88 -16.94
C LYS A 2 34.37 18.65 -16.35
N SER A 3 35.02 17.93 -15.44
CA SER A 3 34.44 16.75 -14.77
C SER A 3 33.22 17.09 -13.92
N VAL A 4 33.23 18.24 -13.23
CA VAL A 4 32.11 18.69 -12.39
C VAL A 4 30.87 18.98 -13.22
N TYR A 5 31.03 19.57 -14.41
CA TYR A 5 29.92 19.80 -15.35
C TYR A 5 29.30 18.50 -15.86
N ILE A 6 30.11 17.46 -16.07
CA ILE A 6 29.61 16.14 -16.47
C ILE A 6 28.80 15.50 -15.33
N PHE A 7 29.30 15.57 -14.09
CA PHE A 7 28.56 15.08 -12.93
C PHE A 7 27.24 15.81 -12.71
N ILE A 8 27.21 17.14 -12.85
CA ILE A 8 25.99 17.94 -12.74
C ILE A 8 25.00 17.59 -13.85
N ALA A 9 25.47 17.46 -15.10
CA ALA A 9 24.60 17.11 -16.22
C ALA A 9 23.99 15.71 -16.06
N LEU A 10 24.76 14.73 -15.60
CA LEU A 10 24.26 13.39 -15.30
C LEU A 10 23.25 13.41 -14.15
N PHE A 11 23.52 14.17 -13.09
CA PHE A 11 22.61 14.28 -11.94
C PHE A 11 21.25 14.88 -12.34
N ILE A 12 21.25 15.92 -13.17
CA ILE A 12 20.01 16.52 -13.72
C ILE A 12 19.27 15.51 -14.61
N PHE A 13 19.99 14.76 -15.44
CA PHE A 13 19.40 13.72 -16.28
C PHE A 13 18.75 12.62 -15.44
N PHE A 14 19.42 12.15 -14.38
CA PHE A 14 18.85 11.18 -13.45
C PHE A 14 17.61 11.73 -12.73
N LEU A 15 17.62 12.98 -12.28
CA LEU A 15 16.44 13.62 -11.69
C LEU A 15 15.29 13.77 -12.68
N ALA A 16 15.57 14.01 -13.96
CA ALA A 16 14.54 14.12 -14.99
C ALA A 16 13.95 12.76 -15.40
N VAL A 17 14.77 11.69 -15.38
CA VAL A 17 14.32 10.32 -15.71
C VAL A 17 13.61 9.66 -14.52
N LEU A 18 14.05 9.93 -13.28
CA LEU A 18 13.41 9.41 -12.06
C LEU A 18 12.28 10.32 -11.56
N GLY A 19 12.25 11.57 -12.01
CA GLY A 19 11.20 12.55 -11.75
C GLY A 19 9.99 12.37 -12.65
N GLU A 20 9.55 11.11 -12.85
CA GLU A 20 8.13 10.88 -13.01
C GLU A 20 7.47 11.61 -11.84
N SER A 21 6.61 12.56 -12.20
CA SER A 21 5.98 13.55 -11.31
C SER A 21 5.74 12.98 -9.92
N PRO A 22 5.92 13.75 -8.82
CA PRO A 22 5.19 13.42 -7.61
C PRO A 22 3.73 13.45 -8.05
N GLU A 23 3.17 12.26 -8.30
CA GLU A 23 1.76 12.05 -8.52
C GLU A 23 1.12 12.84 -7.39
N GLU A 24 0.35 13.88 -7.74
CA GLU A 24 -0.18 14.77 -6.73
C GLU A 24 -0.94 13.92 -5.73
N ILE A 25 -0.33 13.67 -4.57
CA ILE A 25 -0.96 12.97 -3.47
C ILE A 25 -2.00 13.97 -3.00
N GLY A 26 -3.19 13.88 -3.61
CA GLY A 26 -4.29 14.77 -3.36
C GLY A 26 -4.50 14.89 -1.87
N ALA A 27 -4.22 16.08 -1.35
CA ALA A 27 -4.43 16.45 0.05
C ALA A 27 -5.93 16.53 0.41
N ASP A 28 -6.78 15.88 -0.38
CA ASP A 28 -8.24 15.98 -0.41
C ASP A 28 -8.87 14.63 -0.01
N GLU A 29 -8.13 13.53 -0.08
CA GLU A 29 -8.57 12.22 0.40
C GLU A 29 -8.34 12.14 1.90
N LYS A 30 -9.31 12.65 2.68
CA LYS A 30 -9.35 12.54 4.14
C LYS A 30 -8.82 11.17 4.59
N PHE A 31 -7.61 11.14 5.14
CA PHE A 31 -6.86 9.91 5.44
C PHE A 31 -7.77 8.86 6.08
N LYS A 32 -8.03 7.76 5.36
CA LYS A 32 -8.88 6.68 5.85
C LYS A 32 -7.99 5.68 6.57
N CYS A 33 -8.24 5.49 7.87
CA CYS A 33 -7.55 4.46 8.63
C CYS A 33 -7.75 3.05 8.04
N LEU A 34 -8.90 2.81 7.42
CA LEU A 34 -9.30 1.49 6.94
C LEU A 34 -9.61 1.55 5.44
N GLU A 35 -8.86 0.80 4.65
CA GLU A 35 -9.00 0.75 3.19
C GLU A 35 -9.11 -0.69 2.71
N GLU A 36 -9.90 -0.94 1.66
CA GLU A 36 -10.00 -2.29 1.09
C GLU A 36 -8.65 -2.66 0.46
N TYR A 37 -8.13 -3.87 0.73
CA TYR A 37 -6.83 -4.31 0.19
C TYR A 37 -6.79 -4.24 -1.36
N GLY A 38 -7.96 -4.42 -1.99
CA GLY A 38 -8.14 -4.40 -3.43
C GLY A 38 -7.78 -5.72 -4.10
N GLY A 39 -8.29 -5.92 -5.32
CA GLY A 39 -8.20 -7.21 -6.03
C GLY A 39 -9.21 -8.23 -5.51
N ASP A 40 -9.61 -9.17 -6.37
CA ASP A 40 -10.53 -10.26 -6.00
C ASP A 40 -9.79 -11.31 -5.14
N VAL A 41 -9.29 -10.86 -3.99
CA VAL A 41 -8.57 -11.71 -3.04
C VAL A 41 -9.58 -12.62 -2.37
N GLY A 42 -9.53 -13.90 -2.76
CA GLY A 42 -10.46 -14.92 -2.29
C GLY A 42 -10.41 -15.13 -0.76
N PRO A 43 -11.30 -15.99 -0.24
CA PRO A 43 -11.49 -16.19 1.20
C PRO A 43 -10.22 -16.67 1.95
N THR A 44 -9.21 -17.16 1.22
CA THR A 44 -7.91 -17.61 1.74
C THR A 44 -7.20 -16.52 2.54
N PHE A 45 -7.32 -15.25 2.15
CA PHE A 45 -6.69 -14.13 2.88
C PHE A 45 -7.18 -14.03 4.33
N CYS A 46 -8.42 -14.45 4.56
CA CYS A 46 -9.11 -14.40 5.83
C CYS A 46 -9.23 -15.75 6.53
N ASN A 47 -8.48 -16.76 6.07
CA ASN A 47 -8.49 -18.07 6.67
C ASN A 47 -7.66 -18.08 7.97
N PRO A 48 -8.26 -18.34 9.14
CA PRO A 48 -7.59 -18.29 10.44
C PRO A 48 -6.54 -19.40 10.62
N LYS A 49 -6.48 -20.41 9.74
CA LYS A 49 -5.41 -21.43 9.75
C LYS A 49 -4.02 -20.83 9.47
N PHE A 50 -3.96 -19.68 8.79
CA PHE A 50 -2.72 -18.94 8.60
C PHE A 50 -2.68 -17.83 9.64
N PHE A 51 -1.87 -17.94 10.69
CA PHE A 51 -1.74 -16.92 11.72
C PHE A 51 -0.32 -16.30 11.73
N PRO A 52 -0.17 -14.97 11.67
CA PRO A 52 -1.20 -13.97 11.41
C PRO A 52 -1.85 -14.20 10.04
N THR A 53 -3.09 -13.73 9.82
CA THR A 53 -3.78 -13.95 8.53
C THR A 53 -2.97 -13.40 7.37
N LEU A 54 -3.11 -14.03 6.19
CA LEU A 54 -2.49 -13.53 4.97
C LEU A 54 -2.93 -12.09 4.68
N CYS A 55 -4.17 -11.72 5.03
CA CYS A 55 -4.63 -10.33 5.00
C CYS A 55 -3.71 -9.40 5.81
N ARG A 56 -3.44 -9.71 7.09
CA ARG A 56 -2.56 -8.90 7.95
C ARG A 56 -1.13 -8.87 7.43
N GLN A 57 -0.59 -10.01 7.03
CA GLN A 57 0.77 -10.11 6.50
C GLN A 57 0.94 -9.27 5.22
N ASN A 58 0.00 -9.39 4.27
CA ASN A 58 0.09 -8.70 2.99
C ASN A 58 -0.20 -7.21 3.10
N CYS A 59 -1.13 -6.79 3.97
CA CYS A 59 -1.33 -5.37 4.26
C CYS A 59 -0.05 -4.72 4.80
N ARG A 60 0.70 -5.40 5.67
CA ARG A 60 2.00 -4.93 6.15
C ARG A 60 3.04 -4.90 5.04
N SER A 61 3.23 -6.01 4.36
CA SER A 61 4.34 -6.20 3.42
C SER A 61 4.18 -5.42 2.11
N PHE A 62 2.96 -5.31 1.59
CA PHE A 62 2.70 -4.76 0.26
C PHE A 62 1.96 -3.43 0.25
N LYS A 63 1.26 -3.09 1.34
CA LYS A 63 0.52 -1.82 1.44
C LYS A 63 1.12 -0.85 2.46
N GLY A 64 2.09 -1.28 3.27
CA GLY A 64 2.68 -0.43 4.32
C GLY A 64 1.72 -0.12 5.47
N ALA A 65 0.64 -0.88 5.61
CA ALA A 65 -0.31 -0.73 6.71
C ALA A 65 0.24 -1.36 8.00
N LYS A 66 -0.32 -0.96 9.14
CA LYS A 66 0.04 -1.55 10.44
C LYS A 66 -0.63 -2.91 10.61
N GLY A 67 -1.89 -3.05 10.23
CA GLY A 67 -2.66 -4.28 10.39
C GLY A 67 -3.48 -4.66 9.16
N GLY A 68 -4.20 -5.78 9.28
CA GLY A 68 -5.17 -6.21 8.28
C GLY A 68 -6.37 -6.89 8.93
N LYS A 69 -7.56 -6.45 8.55
CA LYS A 69 -8.84 -6.87 9.11
C LYS A 69 -9.70 -7.55 8.08
N CYS A 70 -10.22 -8.71 8.46
CA CYS A 70 -11.16 -9.47 7.65
C CYS A 70 -12.59 -9.13 8.07
N VAL A 71 -13.31 -8.41 7.20
CA VAL A 71 -14.63 -7.86 7.50
C VAL A 71 -15.68 -8.50 6.61
N LYS A 72 -16.76 -8.98 7.23
CA LYS A 72 -17.94 -9.50 6.54
C LYS A 72 -19.12 -8.55 6.80
N LYS A 73 -19.41 -7.65 5.85
CA LYS A 73 -20.48 -6.62 6.02
C LYS A 73 -21.89 -7.21 6.17
N HIS A 74 -22.18 -8.30 5.45
CA HIS A 74 -23.48 -9.00 5.51
C HIS A 74 -23.30 -10.51 5.41
N LYS A 75 -24.26 -11.29 5.93
CA LYS A 75 -24.22 -12.77 5.90
C LYS A 75 -24.03 -13.34 4.48
N SER A 76 -24.65 -12.71 3.49
CA SER A 76 -24.66 -13.15 2.08
C SER A 76 -23.49 -12.61 1.24
N LYS A 77 -22.63 -11.74 1.79
CA LYS A 77 -21.49 -11.18 1.05
C LYS A 77 -20.19 -11.91 1.43
N PRO A 78 -19.23 -12.02 0.49
CA PRO A 78 -17.93 -12.59 0.78
C PRO A 78 -17.22 -11.76 1.86
N ILE A 79 -16.38 -12.43 2.64
CA ILE A 79 -15.46 -11.75 3.55
C ILE A 79 -14.42 -11.01 2.72
N LYS A 80 -14.08 -9.79 3.13
CA LYS A 80 -13.09 -8.95 2.44
C LYS A 80 -11.95 -8.59 3.38
N CYS A 81 -10.76 -8.41 2.81
CA CYS A 81 -9.60 -7.91 3.53
C CYS A 81 -9.54 -6.37 3.44
N PHE A 82 -9.32 -5.74 4.58
CA PHE A 82 -9.08 -4.30 4.70
C PHE A 82 -7.76 -4.05 5.42
N CYS A 83 -6.95 -3.12 4.93
CA CYS A 83 -5.73 -2.69 5.59
C CYS A 83 -6.02 -1.60 6.61
N ASP A 84 -5.42 -1.73 7.79
CA ASP A 84 -5.52 -0.76 8.88
C ASP A 84 -4.19 -0.01 9.02
N TYR A 85 -4.17 1.26 8.62
CA TYR A 85 -2.98 2.11 8.73
C TYR A 85 -2.84 2.74 10.12
N CYS A 86 -3.88 2.67 10.94
CA CYS A 86 -3.94 3.32 12.25
C CYS A 86 -3.61 2.36 13.40
N LYS A 87 -4.01 1.08 13.30
CA LYS A 87 -3.88 0.06 14.35
C LYS A 87 -3.15 -1.20 13.88
N ASP A 88 -2.49 -1.86 14.82
CA ASP A 88 -1.63 -3.03 14.57
C ASP A 88 -2.32 -4.39 14.81
N ASP A 89 -3.66 -4.42 14.87
CA ASP A 89 -4.47 -5.59 15.24
C ASP A 89 -4.31 -6.79 14.29
#